data_AF-A0A957WY29-F1
#
_entry.id   AF-A0A957WY29-F1
#
_cell.length_a   1.000
_cell.length_b   1.000
_cell.length_c   1.000
_cell.angle_alpha   90.00
_cell.angle_beta   90.00
_cell.angle_gamma   90.00
#
_symmetry.space_group_name_H-M   'P 1'
#
loop_
_entity.id
_entity.type
_entity.pdbx_description
1 polymer ?
#
loop_
_entity_poly.entity_id
_entity_poly.type
_entity_poly.pdbx_seq_one_letter_code
_entity_poly.pdbx_strand_id
1 'polypeptide(L)'
;PAAVVIQLTDEAGQPLAGAKVELEGNMSHAGMTPVFSQAKEIEPGQYEAPLEFTMGGDWFILVKVTLPDGRQLERQVDVPGVETR
;
A
#
# COMPACT_ATOMS: atom_id res chain seq x y z
N PRO A 1 -0.24 -3.61 -14.26
CA PRO A 1 -0.23 -3.08 -12.88
C PRO A 1 -1.55 -3.47 -12.18
N ALA A 2 -1.48 -3.85 -10.91
CA ALA A 2 -2.65 -4.07 -10.05
C ALA A 2 -3.06 -2.74 -9.38
N ALA A 3 -4.36 -2.55 -9.13
CA ALA A 3 -4.85 -1.44 -8.33
C ALA A 3 -4.89 -1.87 -6.86
N VAL A 4 -4.17 -1.14 -6.00
CA VAL A 4 -4.22 -1.32 -4.55
C VAL A 4 -5.08 -0.22 -3.95
N VAL A 5 -6.16 -0.62 -3.29
CA VAL A 5 -7.09 0.29 -2.61
C VAL A 5 -6.90 0.16 -1.10
N ILE A 6 -6.66 1.29 -0.44
CA ILE A 6 -6.46 1.40 1.00
C ILE A 6 -7.66 2.16 1.58
N GLN A 7 -8.30 1.58 2.57
CA GLN A 7 -9.29 2.27 3.41
C GLN A 7 -8.63 2.61 4.74
N LEU A 8 -8.57 3.90 5.05
CA LEU A 8 -7.95 4.42 6.26
C LEU A 8 -9.04 5.05 7.15
N THR A 9 -9.17 4.51 8.35
CA THR A 9 -10.14 4.96 9.36
C THR A 9 -9.47 5.13 10.71
N ASP A 10 -10.07 5.94 11.58
CA ASP A 10 -9.72 5.98 13.01
C ASP A 10 -10.38 4.82 13.78
N GLU A 11 -10.15 4.77 15.10
CA GLU A 11 -10.73 3.74 15.97
C GLU A 11 -12.26 3.77 16.03
N ALA A 12 -12.88 4.91 15.71
CA ALA A 12 -14.33 5.07 15.64
C ALA A 12 -14.90 4.76 14.24
N GLY A 13 -14.06 4.34 13.29
CA GLY A 13 -14.44 4.05 11.91
C GLY A 13 -14.64 5.28 11.04
N GLN A 14 -14.25 6.47 11.49
CA GLN A 14 -14.33 7.70 10.67
C GLN A 14 -13.20 7.70 9.64
N PRO A 15 -13.47 8.07 8.37
CA PRO A 15 -12.45 8.12 7.34
C PRO A 15 -11.38 9.17 7.66
N LEU A 16 -10.11 8.78 7.53
CA LEU A 16 -8.98 9.68 7.71
C LEU A 16 -8.50 10.21 6.37
N ALA A 17 -8.93 11.44 6.05
CA ALA A 17 -8.60 12.12 4.80
C ALA A 17 -7.27 12.88 4.85
N GLY A 18 -6.73 13.20 3.67
CA GLY A 18 -5.54 14.05 3.52
C GLY A 18 -4.22 13.42 3.95
N ALA A 19 -4.18 12.10 4.17
CA ALA A 19 -2.96 11.40 4.51
C ALA A 19 -2.05 11.21 3.29
N LYS A 20 -0.73 11.23 3.51
CA LYS A 20 0.23 10.74 2.52
C LYS A 20 0.34 9.22 2.69
N VAL A 21 0.02 8.47 1.64
CA VAL A 21 0.10 7.00 1.64
C VAL A 21 1.10 6.53 0.59
N GLU A 22 2.11 5.80 1.05
CA GLU A 22 3.19 5.23 0.24
C GLU A 22 3.17 3.70 0.35
N LEU A 23 3.32 3.02 -0.78
CA LEU A 23 3.36 1.58 -0.89
C LEU A 23 4.76 1.15 -1.32
N GLU A 24 5.27 0.13 -0.65
CA GLU A 24 6.49 -0.57 -1.00
C GLU A 24 6.19 -2.07 -1.14
N GLY A 25 6.12 -2.54 -2.38
CA GLY A 25 5.92 -3.95 -2.71
C GLY A 25 7.25 -4.70 -2.70
N ASN A 26 7.33 -5.75 -1.89
CA ASN A 26 8.52 -6.58 -1.71
C ASN A 26 8.20 -8.02 -2.08
N MET A 27 8.97 -8.59 -3.01
CA MET A 27 8.87 -10.01 -3.32
C MET A 27 9.65 -10.80 -2.26
N SER A 28 9.07 -11.91 -1.79
CA SER A 28 9.69 -12.82 -0.81
C SER A 28 10.76 -13.71 -1.47
N HIS A 29 11.67 -13.11 -2.23
CA HIS A 29 12.78 -13.78 -2.91
C HIS A 29 14.06 -12.95 -2.76
N ALA A 30 15.16 -13.60 -2.40
CA ALA A 30 16.41 -12.90 -2.12
C ALA A 30 16.95 -12.17 -3.37
N GLY A 31 17.42 -10.93 -3.18
CA GLY A 31 18.03 -10.12 -4.25
C GLY A 31 17.04 -9.34 -5.13
N MET A 32 15.74 -9.42 -4.86
CA MET A 32 14.74 -8.60 -5.57
C MET A 32 14.70 -7.16 -5.05
N THR A 33 14.59 -6.21 -5.96
CA THR A 33 14.41 -4.78 -5.63
C THR A 33 12.93 -4.50 -5.32
N PRO A 34 12.62 -3.75 -4.25
CA PRO A 34 11.25 -3.34 -3.97
C PRO A 34 10.68 -2.46 -5.09
N VAL A 35 9.37 -2.53 -5.29
CA VAL A 35 8.62 -1.61 -6.16
C VAL A 35 7.90 -0.57 -5.31
N PHE A 36 7.89 0.67 -5.75
CA PHE A 36 7.32 1.78 -4.98
C PHE A 36 6.15 2.42 -5.71
N SER A 37 5.13 2.83 -4.96
CA SER A 37 4.01 3.60 -5.49
C SER A 37 3.48 4.57 -4.44
N GLN A 38 2.94 5.69 -4.89
CA GLN A 38 2.26 6.65 -4.03
C GLN A 38 0.76 6.61 -4.33
N ALA A 39 -0.05 6.37 -3.30
CA ALA A 39 -1.49 6.35 -3.46
C ALA A 39 -2.05 7.77 -3.54
N LYS A 40 -3.08 7.94 -4.37
CA LYS A 40 -3.88 9.17 -4.43
C LYS A 40 -5.16 8.95 -3.65
N GLU A 41 -5.55 9.95 -2.88
CA GLU A 41 -6.89 9.96 -2.28
C GLU A 41 -7.94 10.14 -3.38
N ILE A 42 -8.90 9.21 -3.45
CA ILE A 42 -9.99 9.22 -4.45
C ILE A 42 -11.34 9.58 -3.82
N GLU A 43 -11.50 9.25 -2.53
CA GLU A 43 -12.61 9.65 -1.66
C GLU A 43 -12.03 9.84 -0.25
N PRO A 44 -12.70 10.58 0.68
CA PRO A 44 -12.21 10.74 2.04
C PRO A 44 -11.82 9.41 2.70
N GLY A 45 -10.54 9.23 3.02
CA GLY A 45 -10.03 8.00 3.64
C GLY A 45 -9.84 6.81 2.68
N GLN A 46 -10.16 6.95 1.38
CA GLN A 46 -9.92 5.93 0.37
C GLN A 46 -8.78 6.38 -0.56
N TYR A 47 -7.73 5.57 -0.60
CA TYR A 47 -6.53 5.85 -1.38
C TYR A 47 -6.28 4.73 -2.39
N GLU A 48 -5.92 5.10 -3.61
CA GLU A 48 -5.63 4.15 -4.69
C GLU A 48 -4.24 4.39 -5.28
N ALA A 49 -3.47 3.31 -5.44
CA ALA A 49 -2.19 3.34 -6.15
C ALA A 49 -2.08 2.17 -7.14
N PRO A 50 -1.50 2.39 -8.34
CA PRO A 50 -1.06 1.28 -9.17
C PRO A 50 0.21 0.66 -8.57
N LEU A 51 0.26 -0.66 -8.43
CA LEU A 51 1.44 -1.40 -8.03
C LEU A 51 1.81 -2.44 -9.11
N GLU A 52 3.06 -2.44 -9.53
CA GLU A 52 3.56 -3.36 -10.56
C GLU A 52 4.27 -4.55 -9.90
N PHE A 53 3.58 -5.68 -9.83
CA PHE A 53 4.23 -6.95 -9.50
C PHE A 53 5.04 -7.42 -10.70
N THR A 54 6.35 -7.48 -10.55
CA THR A 54 7.29 -7.76 -11.66
C THR A 54 7.53 -9.26 -11.88
N MET A 55 7.09 -10.11 -10.95
CA MET A 55 7.24 -11.56 -11.02
C MET A 55 6.14 -12.24 -10.21
N GLY A 56 5.68 -13.40 -10.68
CA GLY A 56 4.75 -14.24 -9.92
C GLY A 56 5.41 -14.88 -8.69
N GLY A 57 4.64 -15.05 -7.62
CA GLY A 57 5.12 -15.61 -6.35
C GLY A 57 4.56 -14.87 -5.13
N ASP A 58 5.19 -15.06 -3.98
CA ASP A 58 4.75 -14.44 -2.73
C ASP A 58 5.35 -13.04 -2.57
N TRP A 59 4.50 -12.10 -2.21
CA TRP A 59 4.86 -10.71 -1.96
C TRP A 59 4.34 -10.28 -0.59
N PHE A 60 4.87 -9.17 -0.09
CA PHE A 60 4.20 -8.36 0.92
C PHE A 60 4.25 -6.90 0.51
N ILE A 61 3.28 -6.12 0.95
CA ILE A 61 3.21 -4.67 0.76
C ILE A 61 3.40 -4.01 2.11
N LEU A 62 4.38 -3.13 2.20
CA LEU A 62 4.55 -2.22 3.31
C LEU A 62 3.81 -0.91 2.99
N VAL A 63 2.78 -0.63 3.78
CA VAL A 63 1.95 0.56 3.67
C VAL A 63 2.44 1.57 4.70
N LYS A 64 3.02 2.69 4.25
CA LYS A 64 3.48 3.79 5.10
C LYS A 64 2.50 4.94 4.97
N VAL A 65 1.95 5.38 6.08
CA VAL A 65 0.96 6.47 6.11
C VAL A 65 1.48 7.57 7.01
N THR A 66 1.46 8.80 6.52
CA THR A 66 1.68 10.01 7.30
C THR A 66 0.40 10.82 7.32
N LEU A 67 -0.17 11.01 8.52
CA LEU A 67 -1.38 11.80 8.73
C LEU A 67 -1.09 13.30 8.62
N PRO A 68 -2.11 14.15 8.39
CA PRO A 68 -1.93 15.61 8.32
C PRO A 68 -1.31 16.24 9.59
N ASP A 69 -1.51 15.60 10.74
CA ASP A 69 -0.94 16.02 12.02
C ASP A 69 0.52 15.57 12.23
N GLY A 70 1.10 14.88 11.24
CA GLY A 70 2.47 14.38 11.24
C GLY A 70 2.64 13.01 11.90
N ARG A 71 1.60 12.42 12.50
CA ARG A 71 1.69 11.03 12.99
C ARG A 71 1.93 10.07 11.83
N GLN A 72 2.71 9.03 12.11
CA GLN A 72 3.05 8.01 11.15
C GLN A 72 2.59 6.63 11.62
N LEU A 73 2.16 5.81 10.67
CA LEU A 73 1.84 4.40 10.89
C LEU A 73 2.38 3.58 9.72
N GLU A 74 2.77 2.36 10.04
CA GLU A 74 3.28 1.40 9.08
C GLU A 74 2.54 0.08 9.25
N ARG A 75 2.14 -0.53 8.13
CA ARG A 75 1.45 -1.82 8.13
C ARG A 75 1.98 -2.70 7.01
N GLN A 76 2.41 -3.91 7.35
CA GLN A 76 2.66 -4.97 6.38
C GLN A 76 1.36 -5.72 6.08
N VAL A 77 1.15 -6.02 4.79
CA VAL A 77 0.09 -6.89 4.29
C VAL A 77 0.70 -7.95 3.38
N ASP A 78 0.54 -9.22 3.73
CA ASP A 78 1.02 -10.32 2.89
C ASP A 78 0.10 -10.53 1.69
N VAL A 79 0.70 -10.75 0.52
CA VAL A 79 0.04 -10.96 -0.77
C VAL A 79 0.62 -12.24 -1.39
N PRO A 80 0.18 -13.42 -0.93
CA PRO A 80 0.70 -14.69 -1.43
C PRO A 80 0.20 -15.00 -2.84
N GLY A 81 0.97 -15.78 -3.59
CA GLY A 81 0.53 -16.37 -4.85
C GLY A 81 0.15 -15.37 -5.95
N VAL A 82 0.88 -14.25 -6.07
CA VAL A 82 0.69 -13.31 -7.18
C VAL A 82 0.95 -14.03 -8.50
N GLU A 83 0.03 -13.89 -9.44
CA GLU A 83 0.21 -14.35 -10.82
C GLU A 83 0.49 -13.14 -11.73
N THR A 84 1.61 -13.17 -12.42
CA THR A 84 1.92 -12.21 -13.49
C THR A 84 1.67 -12.89 -14.83
N ARG A 85 0.74 -12.35 -15.62
CA ARG A 85 0.47 -12.82 -16.99
C ARG A 85 1.29 -12.05 -18.01
#